data_AF-A0A0B2UQF1-F1
#
_entry.id   AF-A0A0B2UQF1-F1
#
_cell.length_a   1.000
_cell.length_b   1.000
_cell.length_c   1.000
_cell.angle_alpha   90.00
_cell.angle_beta   90.00
_cell.angle_gamma   90.00
#
_symmetry.space_group_name_H-M   'P 1'
#
loop_
_entity.id
_entity.type
_entity.pdbx_description
1 polymer ?
#
loop_
_entity_poly.entity_id
_entity_poly.type
_entity_poly.pdbx_seq_one_letter_code
_entity_poly.pdbx_strand_id
1 'polypeptide(L)'
;ELSRSNVYAALELIKRRQYKAWLKASNDEEKATIELDPFVIARKAIRNCHPLMKLRGVTRGGTTYQVPFPIQEPEAEFRAMKSMRDVCRQKARHGETHFPDILASELLAAFRNEGFTIQAKQELHKQCEANRAYAHYRR
;
A
#
# COMPACT_ATOMS: atom_id res chain seq x y z
N GLU A 1 -6.48 -17.48 -14.83
CA GLU A 1 -6.98 -18.31 -13.72
C GLU A 1 -6.09 -18.26 -12.47
N LEU A 2 -4.78 -18.44 -12.62
CA LEU A 2 -3.81 -18.40 -11.52
C LEU A 2 -3.86 -17.12 -10.65
N SER A 3 -3.91 -15.93 -11.27
CA SER A 3 -3.94 -14.66 -10.54
C SER A 3 -5.20 -14.51 -9.67
N ARG A 4 -6.36 -14.91 -10.20
CA ARG A 4 -7.64 -14.89 -9.49
C ARG A 4 -7.58 -15.84 -8.29
N SER A 5 -7.07 -17.06 -8.48
CA SER A 5 -6.89 -18.04 -7.40
C SER A 5 -5.99 -17.51 -6.29
N ASN A 6 -4.87 -16.87 -6.65
CA ASN A 6 -3.92 -16.32 -5.69
C ASN A 6 -4.51 -15.18 -4.85
N VAL A 7 -5.31 -14.30 -5.47
CA VAL A 7 -5.99 -13.22 -4.75
C VAL A 7 -7.03 -13.78 -3.80
N TYR A 8 -7.85 -14.75 -4.23
CA TYR A 8 -8.82 -15.39 -3.34
C TYR A 8 -8.15 -16.15 -2.19
N ALA A 9 -7.05 -16.85 -2.45
CA ALA A 9 -6.27 -17.51 -1.41
C ALA A 9 -5.72 -16.49 -0.39
N ALA A 10 -5.25 -15.33 -0.84
CA ALA A 10 -4.80 -14.26 0.07
C ALA A 10 -5.96 -13.72 0.93
N LEU A 11 -7.13 -13.48 0.35
CA LEU A 11 -8.32 -13.04 1.10
C LEU A 11 -8.79 -14.09 2.12
N GLU A 12 -8.73 -15.36 1.75
CA GLU A 12 -9.03 -16.47 2.66
C GLU A 12 -8.06 -16.51 3.84
N LEU A 13 -6.75 -16.35 3.58
CA LEU A 13 -5.72 -16.26 4.62
C LEU A 13 -5.96 -15.08 5.56
N ILE A 14 -6.33 -13.91 5.03
CA ILE A 14 -6.70 -12.74 5.84
C ILE A 14 -7.87 -13.09 6.76
N LYS A 15 -8.94 -13.67 6.22
CA LYS A 15 -10.12 -14.06 6.99
C LYS A 15 -9.77 -15.06 8.09
N ARG A 16 -8.98 -16.09 7.79
CA ARG A 16 -8.52 -17.09 8.77
C ARG A 16 -7.69 -16.44 9.89
N ARG A 17 -6.75 -15.55 9.54
CA ARG A 17 -5.89 -14.84 10.51
C ARG A 17 -6.70 -13.92 11.42
N GLN A 18 -7.64 -13.15 10.87
CA GLN A 18 -8.49 -12.25 11.66
C GLN A 18 -9.47 -13.01 12.54
N TYR A 19 -10.09 -14.08 12.03
CA TYR A 19 -10.97 -14.93 12.83
C TYR A 19 -10.23 -15.58 14.02
N LYS A 20 -8.99 -16.04 13.79
CA LYS A 20 -8.14 -16.55 14.88
C LYS A 20 -7.80 -15.47 15.91
N ALA A 21 -7.52 -14.24 15.47
CA ALA A 21 -7.29 -13.12 16.37
C ALA A 21 -8.54 -12.77 17.18
N TRP A 22 -9.71 -12.77 16.54
CA TRP A 22 -11.01 -12.54 17.17
C TRP A 22 -11.36 -13.61 18.22
N LEU A 23 -11.09 -14.89 17.94
CA LEU A 23 -11.27 -15.98 18.91
C LEU A 23 -10.34 -15.87 20.13
N LYS A 24 -9.15 -15.28 19.95
CA LYS A 24 -8.16 -15.10 21.03
C LYS A 24 -8.48 -13.89 21.91
N ALA A 25 -9.19 -12.90 21.37
CA ALA A 25 -9.55 -11.69 22.11
C ALA A 25 -10.43 -12.04 23.32
N SER A 26 -10.02 -11.60 24.50
CA SER A 26 -10.69 -11.95 25.76
C SER A 26 -11.90 -11.06 26.04
N ASN A 27 -11.82 -9.79 25.65
CA ASN A 27 -12.86 -8.80 25.89
C ASN A 27 -13.72 -8.56 24.64
N ASP A 28 -15.00 -8.26 24.83
CA ASP A 28 -15.91 -8.00 23.71
C ASP A 28 -15.60 -6.66 22.99
N GLU A 29 -14.95 -5.72 23.68
CA GLU A 29 -14.43 -4.47 23.08
C GLU A 29 -13.30 -4.71 22.07
N GLU A 30 -12.38 -5.63 22.39
CA GLU A 30 -11.29 -6.02 21.49
C GLU A 30 -11.84 -6.72 20.24
N LYS A 31 -12.84 -7.60 20.45
CA LYS A 31 -13.54 -8.29 19.36
C LYS A 31 -14.22 -7.32 18.40
N ALA A 32 -14.83 -6.24 18.91
CA ALA A 32 -15.49 -5.22 18.10
C ALA A 32 -14.51 -4.41 17.22
N THR A 33 -13.24 -4.32 17.63
CA THR A 33 -12.20 -3.60 16.88
C THR A 33 -11.65 -4.43 15.70
N ILE A 34 -11.79 -5.75 15.76
CA ILE A 34 -11.23 -6.66 14.75
C ILE A 34 -12.20 -6.77 13.57
N GLU A 35 -11.77 -6.22 12.43
CA GLU A 35 -12.49 -6.40 11.17
C GLU A 35 -12.34 -7.84 10.65
N LEU A 36 -13.46 -8.48 10.35
CA LEU A 36 -13.51 -9.87 9.88
C LEU A 36 -13.68 -9.96 8.37
N ASP A 37 -14.21 -8.91 7.72
CA ASP A 37 -14.40 -8.90 6.28
C ASP A 37 -13.07 -8.64 5.53
N PRO A 38 -12.52 -9.63 4.80
CA PRO A 38 -11.28 -9.47 4.07
C PRO A 38 -11.38 -8.43 2.94
N PHE A 39 -12.57 -8.18 2.38
CA PHE A 39 -12.75 -7.19 1.33
C PHE A 39 -12.67 -5.76 1.86
N VAL A 40 -13.25 -5.52 3.05
CA VAL A 40 -13.15 -4.23 3.74
C VAL A 40 -11.70 -3.94 4.10
N ILE A 41 -10.99 -4.94 4.64
CA ILE A 41 -9.57 -4.85 4.94
C ILE A 41 -8.77 -4.50 3.69
N ALA A 42 -8.95 -5.24 2.59
CA ALA A 42 -8.21 -5.01 1.37
C ALA A 42 -8.47 -3.62 0.78
N ARG A 43 -9.73 -3.17 0.76
CA ARG A 43 -10.10 -1.83 0.26
C ARG A 43 -9.49 -0.72 1.10
N LYS A 44 -9.55 -0.84 2.43
CA LYS A 44 -8.95 0.15 3.35
C LYS A 44 -7.42 0.13 3.26
N ALA A 45 -6.80 -1.04 3.15
CA ALA A 45 -5.36 -1.19 2.96
C ALA A 45 -4.88 -0.47 1.70
N ILE A 46 -5.54 -0.68 0.55
CA ILE A 46 -5.20 0.01 -0.70
C ILE A 46 -5.36 1.53 -0.55
N ARG A 47 -6.47 1.99 0.05
CA ARG A 47 -6.69 3.42 0.33
C ARG A 47 -5.59 4.03 1.21
N ASN A 48 -5.13 3.32 2.25
CA ASN A 48 -4.04 3.79 3.10
C ASN A 48 -2.73 3.94 2.32
N CYS A 49 -2.51 3.11 1.30
CA CYS A 49 -1.36 3.19 0.41
C CYS A 49 -1.45 4.29 -0.65
N HIS A 50 -2.57 5.01 -0.78
CA HIS A 50 -2.71 6.09 -1.77
C HIS A 50 -1.71 7.22 -1.52
N PRO A 51 -0.83 7.54 -2.48
CA PRO A 51 -0.03 8.75 -2.40
C PRO A 51 -0.89 9.97 -2.71
N LEU A 52 -0.59 11.11 -2.07
CA LEU A 52 -1.27 12.40 -2.29
C LEU A 52 -0.53 13.29 -3.30
N MET A 53 0.79 13.11 -3.40
CA MET A 53 1.64 13.85 -4.33
C MET A 53 2.52 12.89 -5.11
N LYS A 54 2.88 13.30 -6.32
CA LYS A 54 3.85 12.63 -7.19
C LYS A 54 4.91 13.63 -7.63
N LEU A 55 6.11 13.14 -7.90
CA LEU A 55 7.14 13.93 -8.57
C LEU A 55 7.02 13.78 -10.08
N ARG A 56 7.18 14.89 -10.81
CA ARG A 56 7.27 14.93 -12.27
C ARG A 56 8.48 15.76 -12.67
N GLY A 57 9.27 15.25 -13.61
CA GLY A 57 10.37 16.00 -14.23
C GLY A 57 9.85 17.19 -15.03
N VAL A 58 10.33 18.39 -14.74
CA VAL A 58 10.09 19.61 -15.50
C VAL A 58 11.43 20.21 -15.89
N THR A 59 11.64 20.42 -17.19
CA THR A 59 12.90 20.97 -17.71
C THR A 59 12.82 22.48 -17.80
N ARG A 60 13.76 23.18 -17.14
CA ARG A 60 13.91 24.65 -17.20
C ARG A 60 15.40 24.98 -17.32
N GLY A 61 15.75 25.82 -18.30
CA GLY A 61 17.13 26.27 -18.50
C GLY A 61 18.14 25.14 -18.72
N GLY A 62 17.73 24.03 -19.36
CA GLY A 62 18.60 22.87 -19.63
C GLY A 62 18.72 21.85 -18.49
N THR A 63 18.19 22.14 -17.29
CA THR A 63 18.17 21.21 -16.14
C THR A 63 16.76 20.66 -15.91
N THR A 64 16.66 19.37 -15.57
CA THR A 64 15.37 18.73 -15.24
C THR A 64 15.17 18.65 -13.73
N TYR A 65 14.18 19.38 -13.22
CA TYR A 65 13.82 19.42 -11.80
C TYR A 65 12.70 18.44 -11.49
N GLN A 66 12.77 17.78 -10.33
CA GLN A 66 11.66 16.97 -9.81
C GLN A 66 10.67 17.90 -9.11
N VAL A 67 9.55 18.16 -9.77
CA VAL A 67 8.53 19.08 -9.25
C VAL A 67 7.39 18.25 -8.65
N PRO A 68 6.95 18.51 -7.41
CA PRO A 68 5.81 17.82 -6.82
C PRO A 68 4.52 18.27 -7.52
N PHE A 69 3.59 17.35 -7.79
CA PHE A 69 2.25 17.61 -8.33
C PHE A 69 1.21 16.85 -7.49
N PRO A 70 -0.01 17.39 -7.31
CA PRO A 70 -1.11 16.61 -6.77
C PRO A 70 -1.45 15.46 -7.73
N ILE A 71 -1.88 14.34 -7.17
CA ILE A 71 -2.27 13.16 -7.94
C ILE A 71 -3.79 12.98 -7.90
N GLN A 72 -4.36 12.57 -9.03
CA GLN A 72 -5.78 12.22 -9.12
C GLN A 72 -6.04 10.83 -8.54
N GLU A 73 -7.24 10.60 -8.03
CA GLU A 73 -7.60 9.36 -7.33
C GLU A 73 -7.36 8.07 -8.15
N PRO A 74 -7.71 7.98 -9.45
CA PRO A 74 -7.44 6.76 -10.24
C PRO A 74 -5.95 6.47 -10.40
N GLU A 75 -5.13 7.52 -10.50
CA GLU A 75 -3.67 7.36 -10.59
C GLU A 75 -3.07 7.01 -9.23
N ALA A 76 -3.63 7.53 -8.13
CA ALA A 76 -3.23 7.20 -6.77
C ALA A 76 -3.47 5.71 -6.48
N GLU A 77 -4.64 5.20 -6.84
CA GLU A 77 -5.00 3.79 -6.70
C GLU A 77 -4.06 2.90 -7.54
N PHE A 78 -3.83 3.26 -8.80
CA PHE A 78 -2.88 2.55 -9.65
C PHE A 78 -1.47 2.50 -9.04
N ARG A 79 -0.97 3.64 -8.52
CA ARG A 79 0.35 3.70 -7.88
C ARG A 79 0.42 2.88 -6.59
N ALA A 80 -0.64 2.88 -5.80
CA ALA A 80 -0.72 2.07 -4.58
C ALA A 80 -0.66 0.57 -4.92
N MET A 81 -1.48 0.10 -5.86
CA MET A 81 -1.45 -1.29 -6.32
C MET A 81 -0.09 -1.68 -6.93
N LYS A 82 0.50 -0.79 -7.73
CA LYS A 82 1.82 -0.99 -8.32
C LYS A 82 2.91 -1.12 -7.25
N SER A 83 2.92 -0.22 -6.26
CA SER A 83 3.88 -0.25 -5.16
C SER A 83 3.76 -1.54 -4.35
N MET A 84 2.54 -1.95 -4.00
CA MET A 84 2.29 -3.19 -3.28
C MET A 84 2.76 -4.43 -4.05
N ARG A 85 2.52 -4.47 -5.36
CA ARG A 85 3.03 -5.52 -6.25
C ARG A 85 4.56 -5.56 -6.23
N ASP A 86 5.23 -4.42 -6.29
CA ASP A 86 6.69 -4.33 -6.34
C ASP A 86 7.30 -4.80 -5.01
N VAL A 87 6.70 -4.43 -3.88
CA VAL A 87 7.07 -4.93 -2.54
C VAL A 87 6.88 -6.45 -2.44
N CYS A 88 5.74 -6.98 -2.88
CA CYS A 88 5.48 -8.43 -2.84
C CYS A 88 6.50 -9.20 -3.70
N ARG A 89 6.88 -8.65 -4.86
CA ARG A 89 7.92 -9.24 -5.73
C ARG A 89 9.30 -9.20 -5.09
N GLN A 90 9.62 -8.13 -4.38
CA GLN A 90 10.89 -8.02 -3.65
C GLN A 90 10.95 -9.07 -2.53
N LYS A 91 9.90 -9.21 -1.72
CA LYS A 91 9.80 -10.24 -0.67
C LYS A 91 9.92 -11.66 -1.21
N ALA A 92 9.26 -11.97 -2.32
CA ALA A 92 9.36 -13.28 -2.97
C ALA A 92 10.79 -13.63 -3.41
N ARG A 93 11.61 -12.63 -3.78
CA ARG A 93 13.02 -12.84 -4.14
C ARG A 93 13.92 -13.15 -2.94
N HIS A 94 13.50 -12.80 -1.72
CA HIS A 94 14.26 -13.01 -0.49
C HIS A 94 13.92 -14.32 0.24
N GLY A 95 13.20 -15.24 -0.41
CA GLY A 95 12.97 -16.60 0.11
C GLY A 95 11.62 -16.83 0.79
N GLU A 96 10.70 -15.85 0.79
CA GLU A 96 9.31 -16.10 1.20
C GLU A 96 8.58 -16.93 0.13
N THR A 97 8.05 -18.09 0.53
CA THR A 97 7.72 -19.21 -0.39
C THR A 97 6.41 -19.07 -1.16
N HIS A 98 5.40 -18.36 -0.66
CA HIS A 98 4.07 -18.32 -1.29
C HIS A 98 3.49 -16.90 -1.43
N PHE A 99 3.26 -16.47 -2.68
CA PHE A 99 2.67 -15.16 -3.00
C PHE A 99 1.37 -14.83 -2.23
N PRO A 100 0.42 -15.77 -2.03
CA PRO A 100 -0.78 -15.48 -1.24
C PRO A 100 -0.49 -15.07 0.20
N ASP A 101 0.49 -15.69 0.86
CA ASP A 101 0.89 -15.36 2.23
C ASP A 101 1.55 -14.00 2.32
N ILE A 102 2.41 -13.67 1.35
CA ILE A 102 3.07 -12.37 1.24
C ILE A 102 2.02 -11.28 1.06
N LEU A 103 1.09 -11.46 0.13
CA LEU A 103 0.03 -10.51 -0.15
C LEU A 103 -0.91 -10.32 1.06
N ALA A 104 -1.30 -11.41 1.72
CA ALA A 104 -2.12 -11.35 2.93
C ALA A 104 -1.42 -10.61 4.07
N SER A 105 -0.12 -10.86 4.26
CA SER A 105 0.70 -10.17 5.26
C SER A 105 0.81 -8.67 4.96
N GLU A 106 1.09 -8.31 3.72
CA GLU A 106 1.25 -6.91 3.31
C GLU A 106 -0.07 -6.14 3.39
N LEU A 107 -1.19 -6.74 2.99
CA LEU A 107 -2.52 -6.12 3.12
C LEU A 107 -2.91 -5.88 4.58
N LEU A 108 -2.63 -6.83 5.47
CA LEU A 108 -2.88 -6.67 6.92
C LEU A 108 -1.98 -5.59 7.54
N ALA A 109 -0.71 -5.52 7.13
CA ALA A 109 0.20 -4.47 7.56
C ALA A 109 -0.27 -3.09 7.07
N ALA A 110 -0.60 -2.96 5.77
CA ALA A 110 -1.08 -1.72 5.18
C ALA A 110 -2.42 -1.26 5.79
N PHE A 111 -3.30 -2.19 6.17
CA PHE A 111 -4.53 -1.88 6.91
C PHE A 111 -4.25 -1.17 8.25
N ARG A 112 -3.14 -1.54 8.91
CA ARG A 112 -2.66 -0.93 10.17
C ARG A 112 -1.74 0.28 9.94
N ASN A 113 -1.58 0.75 8.69
CA ASN A 113 -0.61 1.78 8.29
C ASN A 113 0.87 1.39 8.53
N GLU A 114 1.16 0.10 8.47
CA GLU A 114 2.50 -0.46 8.62
C GLU A 114 2.93 -1.17 7.33
N GLY A 115 4.18 -1.61 7.28
CA GLY A 115 4.73 -2.38 6.16
C GLY A 115 5.46 -1.54 5.11
N PHE A 116 6.11 -2.25 4.20
CA PHE A 116 7.02 -1.64 3.22
C PHE A 116 6.27 -0.82 2.16
N THR A 117 5.03 -1.19 1.86
CA THR A 117 4.19 -0.42 0.93
C THR A 117 3.86 0.96 1.49
N ILE A 118 3.57 1.05 2.80
CA ILE A 118 3.33 2.34 3.47
C ILE A 118 4.63 3.15 3.57
N GLN A 119 5.75 2.50 3.87
CA GLN A 119 7.07 3.17 3.85
C GLN A 119 7.39 3.76 2.47
N ALA A 120 7.11 3.03 1.38
CA ALA A 120 7.30 3.54 0.02
C ALA A 120 6.46 4.80 -0.27
N LYS A 121 5.21 4.83 0.22
CA LYS A 121 4.36 6.03 0.16
C LYS A 121 4.96 7.19 0.96
N GLN A 122 5.40 6.93 2.19
CA GLN A 122 5.98 7.95 3.07
C GLN A 122 7.28 8.53 2.48
N GLU A 123 8.13 7.67 1.92
CA GLU A 123 9.37 8.08 1.26
C GLU A 123 9.08 8.97 0.04
N LEU A 124 8.06 8.64 -0.77
CA LEU A 124 7.61 9.52 -1.85
C LEU A 124 7.15 10.88 -1.33
N HIS A 125 6.44 10.94 -0.20
CA HIS A 125 5.98 12.20 0.39
C HIS A 125 7.14 13.03 0.91
N LYS A 126 8.11 12.40 1.57
CA LYS A 126 9.36 13.04 2.02
C LYS A 126 10.14 13.63 0.85
N GLN A 127 10.24 12.90 -0.26
CA GLN A 127 10.88 13.42 -1.48
C GLN A 127 10.09 14.58 -2.11
N CYS A 128 8.76 14.54 -2.07
CA CYS A 128 7.93 15.66 -2.50
C CYS A 128 8.11 16.90 -1.63
N GLU A 129 8.25 16.71 -0.31
CA GLU A 129 8.48 17.79 0.66
C GLU A 129 9.86 18.42 0.48
N ALA A 130 10.91 17.63 0.30
CA ALA A 130 12.25 18.12 0.00
C ALA A 130 12.30 18.99 -1.27
N ASN A 131 11.47 18.67 -2.27
CA ASN A 131 11.37 19.41 -3.53
C ASN A 131 10.26 20.47 -3.54
N ARG A 132 9.68 20.82 -2.39
CA ARG A 132 8.56 21.78 -2.30
C ARG A 132 8.91 23.14 -2.90
N ALA A 133 10.16 23.56 -2.80
CA ALA A 133 10.63 24.82 -3.38
C ALA A 133 10.36 24.91 -4.88
N TYR A 134 10.48 23.80 -5.63
CA TYR A 134 10.28 23.77 -7.08
C TYR A 134 8.80 23.78 -7.52
N ALA A 135 7.85 23.84 -6.59
CA ALA A 135 6.42 23.88 -6.92
C ALA A 135 6.03 25.08 -7.80
N HIS A 136 6.83 26.16 -7.81
CA HIS A 136 6.62 27.29 -8.72
C HIS A 136 6.86 26.95 -10.19
N TYR A 137 7.68 25.94 -10.50
CA TYR A 137 7.91 25.44 -11.86
C TYR A 137 6.73 24.65 -12.46
N ARG A 138 5.61 24.53 -11.73
CA ARG A 138 4.35 23.99 -12.27
C ARG A 138 3.73 24.92 -13.32
N ARG A 139 4.04 26.22 -13.27
CA ARG A 139 3.55 27.24 -14.20
C ARG A 139 4.24 27.16 -15.56
#